data_AF-A0A973Z0S4-F1
#
_entry.id   AF-A0A973Z0S4-F1
#
_cell.length_a   1.000
_cell.length_b   1.000
_cell.length_c   1.000
_cell.angle_alpha   90.00
_cell.angle_beta   90.00
_cell.angle_gamma   90.00
#
_symmetry.space_group_name_H-M   'P 1'
#
loop_
_entity.id
_entity.type
_entity.pdbx_description
1 polymer ?
#
loop_
_entity_poly.entity_id
_entity_poly.type
_entity_poly.pdbx_seq_one_letter_code
_entity_poly.pdbx_strand_id
1 'polypeptide(L)'
;MSVVVVAFVLGLAVAFVVGSWTSGPDATTQRIAELEQEERTRDVEQVGALIELARGTRDRLTPVLTGMDKAAPVDGTTGTVPTAAELAGWREVVTAEVKRYEQTPSAGNGVNVARTSMRAAVEQLALAVGAFESAVAASDPLRGRLVGLAAEQRTTALRTWSAAALQLDVIGIDAGKGHVHVQLPSGAGTAPIDSEPEGSGTR
;
A
#
# COMPACT_ATOMS: atom_id res chain seq x y z
N MET A 1 -38.95 56.02 -28.83
CA MET A 1 -38.61 54.59 -28.64
C MET A 1 -39.88 53.85 -28.30
N SER A 2 -40.39 53.07 -29.25
CA SER A 2 -41.75 52.56 -29.28
C SER A 2 -41.97 51.41 -28.28
N VAL A 3 -43.17 51.32 -27.70
CA VAL A 3 -43.63 50.28 -26.74
C VAL A 3 -43.34 48.85 -27.20
N VAL A 4 -43.26 48.63 -28.51
CA VAL A 4 -42.91 47.35 -29.15
C VAL A 4 -41.48 46.87 -28.79
N VAL A 5 -40.52 47.79 -28.66
CA VAL A 5 -39.12 47.46 -28.33
C VAL A 5 -39.00 47.00 -26.86
N VAL A 6 -39.76 47.62 -25.97
CA VAL A 6 -39.78 47.27 -24.53
C VAL A 6 -40.42 45.89 -24.32
N ALA A 7 -41.49 45.57 -25.05
CA ALA A 7 -42.15 44.26 -24.97
C ALA A 7 -41.26 43.12 -25.51
N PHE A 8 -40.50 43.36 -26.58
CA PHE A 8 -39.58 42.37 -27.15
C PHE A 8 -38.41 42.06 -26.20
N VAL A 9 -37.84 43.09 -25.56
CA VAL A 9 -36.74 42.93 -24.60
C VAL A 9 -37.21 42.21 -23.33
N LEU A 10 -38.41 42.51 -22.83
CA LEU A 10 -39.01 41.79 -21.70
C LEU A 10 -39.33 40.32 -22.03
N GLY A 11 -39.84 40.05 -23.24
CA GLY A 11 -40.10 38.67 -23.70
C GLY A 11 -38.83 37.83 -23.82
N LEU A 12 -37.74 38.41 -24.33
CA LEU A 12 -36.42 37.75 -24.41
C LEU A 12 -35.83 37.49 -23.02
N ALA A 13 -35.96 38.44 -22.09
CA ALA A 13 -35.46 38.27 -20.72
C ALA A 13 -36.21 37.15 -19.98
N VAL A 14 -37.53 37.08 -20.12
CA VAL A 14 -38.34 36.02 -19.50
C VAL A 14 -38.06 34.65 -20.15
N ALA A 15 -37.91 34.58 -21.47
CA ALA A 15 -37.53 33.34 -22.17
C ALA A 15 -36.12 32.84 -21.79
N PHE A 16 -35.17 33.74 -21.56
CA PHE A 16 -33.82 33.42 -21.12
C PHE A 16 -33.79 32.93 -19.65
N VAL A 17 -34.58 33.55 -18.78
CA VAL A 17 -34.72 33.13 -17.37
C VAL A 17 -35.48 31.80 -17.25
N VAL A 18 -36.49 31.54 -18.08
CA VAL A 18 -37.21 30.24 -18.04
C VAL A 18 -36.38 29.14 -18.69
N GLY A 19 -35.69 29.40 -19.81
CA GLY A 19 -34.83 28.41 -20.48
C GLY A 19 -33.61 27.98 -19.66
N SER A 20 -33.08 28.89 -18.84
CA SER A 20 -31.99 28.57 -17.89
C SER A 20 -32.45 27.76 -16.67
N TRP A 21 -33.75 27.81 -16.33
CA TRP A 21 -34.32 27.03 -15.22
C TRP A 21 -34.84 25.64 -15.64
N THR A 22 -35.14 25.43 -16.92
CA THR A 22 -35.64 24.12 -17.43
C THR A 22 -34.55 23.19 -17.94
N SER A 23 -33.30 23.65 -17.99
CA SER A 23 -32.17 22.83 -18.43
C SER A 23 -31.58 22.12 -17.22
N GLY A 24 -32.13 20.93 -16.89
CA GLY A 24 -31.48 20.01 -15.94
C GLY A 24 -30.04 19.69 -16.36
N PRO A 25 -29.22 19.06 -15.49
CA PRO A 25 -27.84 18.72 -15.86
C PRO A 25 -27.80 18.05 -17.22
N ASP A 26 -26.98 18.59 -18.13
CA ASP A 26 -26.80 18.06 -19.49
C ASP A 26 -26.53 16.55 -19.40
N ALA A 27 -26.99 15.75 -20.37
CA ALA A 27 -26.87 14.30 -20.34
C ALA A 27 -25.40 13.85 -20.13
N THR A 28 -24.46 14.67 -20.60
CA THR A 28 -23.02 14.57 -20.36
C THR A 28 -22.67 14.66 -18.86
N THR A 29 -23.18 15.67 -18.16
CA THR A 29 -22.95 15.87 -16.71
C THR A 29 -23.51 14.71 -15.90
N GLN A 30 -24.70 14.21 -16.25
CA GLN A 30 -25.28 13.05 -15.59
C GLN A 30 -24.44 11.78 -15.83
N ARG A 31 -23.92 11.61 -17.05
CA ARG A 31 -23.03 10.49 -17.38
C ARG A 31 -21.68 10.56 -16.66
N ILE A 32 -21.11 11.77 -16.51
CA ILE A 32 -19.88 11.98 -15.73
C ILE A 32 -20.11 11.59 -14.26
N ALA A 33 -21.20 12.07 -13.65
CA ALA A 33 -21.51 11.75 -12.26
C ALA A 33 -21.74 10.24 -12.02
N GLU A 34 -22.36 9.56 -12.99
CA GLU A 34 -22.54 8.10 -12.97
C GLU A 34 -21.19 7.37 -13.01
N LEU A 35 -20.30 7.75 -13.94
CA LEU A 35 -18.95 7.17 -14.05
C LEU A 35 -18.11 7.42 -12.79
N GLU A 36 -18.14 8.63 -12.22
CA GLU A 36 -17.44 8.94 -10.97
C GLU A 36 -17.97 8.12 -9.78
N GLN A 37 -19.26 7.80 -9.76
CA GLN A 37 -19.85 6.94 -8.73
C GLN A 37 -19.44 5.47 -8.92
N GLU A 38 -19.39 4.97 -10.15
CA GLU A 38 -18.89 3.63 -10.48
C GLU A 38 -17.41 3.49 -10.12
N GLU A 39 -16.59 4.49 -10.44
CA GLU A 39 -15.16 4.55 -10.10
C GLU A 39 -14.95 4.54 -8.58
N ARG A 40 -15.68 5.36 -7.83
CA ARG A 40 -15.62 5.36 -6.36
C ARG A 40 -15.96 4.00 -5.76
N THR A 41 -16.98 3.32 -6.30
CA THR A 41 -17.37 1.99 -5.82
C THR A 41 -16.27 0.96 -6.09
N ARG A 42 -15.71 0.96 -7.31
CA ARG A 42 -14.60 0.08 -7.69
C ARG A 42 -13.35 0.34 -6.85
N ASP A 43 -13.05 1.60 -6.54
CA ASP A 43 -11.90 1.96 -5.72
C ASP A 43 -12.03 1.41 -4.29
N VAL A 44 -13.22 1.46 -3.68
CA VAL A 44 -13.46 0.87 -2.35
C VAL A 44 -13.24 -0.65 -2.35
N GLU A 45 -13.67 -1.35 -3.40
CA GLU A 45 -13.42 -2.80 -3.55
C GLU A 45 -11.92 -3.09 -3.67
N GLN A 46 -11.20 -2.28 -4.44
CA GLN A 46 -9.76 -2.44 -4.63
C GLN A 46 -8.94 -2.13 -3.38
N VAL A 47 -9.36 -1.15 -2.58
CA VAL A 47 -8.79 -0.90 -1.24
C VAL A 47 -8.97 -2.14 -0.37
N GLY A 48 -10.17 -2.72 -0.33
CA GLY A 48 -10.43 -3.96 0.41
C GLY A 48 -9.54 -5.12 -0.02
N ALA A 49 -9.40 -5.34 -1.34
CA ALA A 49 -8.54 -6.38 -1.89
C ALA A 49 -7.05 -6.15 -1.53
N LEU A 50 -6.58 -4.90 -1.54
CA LEU A 50 -5.21 -4.57 -1.17
C LEU A 50 -4.95 -4.78 0.33
N ILE A 51 -5.93 -4.47 1.20
CA ILE A 51 -5.86 -4.76 2.64
C ILE A 51 -5.67 -6.26 2.89
N GLU A 52 -6.48 -7.10 2.26
CA GLU A 52 -6.39 -8.55 2.44
C GLU A 52 -5.08 -9.12 1.88
N LEU A 53 -4.63 -8.61 0.72
CA LEU A 53 -3.30 -8.95 0.19
C LEU A 53 -2.20 -8.59 1.20
N ALA A 54 -2.19 -7.36 1.72
CA ALA A 54 -1.17 -6.88 2.64
C ALA A 54 -1.16 -7.65 3.97
N ARG A 55 -2.33 -7.98 4.54
CA ARG A 55 -2.45 -8.84 5.73
C ARG A 55 -1.85 -10.22 5.48
N GLY A 56 -2.25 -10.85 4.38
CA GLY A 56 -1.71 -12.16 4.01
C GLY A 56 -0.20 -12.13 3.79
N THR A 57 0.32 -11.09 3.14
CA THR A 57 1.75 -10.89 2.92
C THR A 57 2.49 -10.76 4.25
N ARG A 58 1.98 -9.94 5.20
CA ARG A 58 2.55 -9.79 6.54
C ARG A 58 2.67 -11.14 7.24
N ASP A 59 1.59 -11.91 7.25
CA ASP A 59 1.55 -13.19 7.97
C ASP A 59 2.54 -14.20 7.36
N ARG A 60 2.67 -14.24 6.03
CA ARG A 60 3.62 -15.11 5.33
C ARG A 60 5.07 -14.68 5.46
N LEU A 61 5.35 -13.37 5.50
CA LEU A 61 6.72 -12.85 5.64
C LEU A 61 7.23 -12.85 7.08
N THR A 62 6.35 -12.90 8.08
CA THR A 62 6.73 -12.85 9.51
C THR A 62 7.76 -13.93 9.90
N PRO A 63 7.60 -15.22 9.52
CA PRO A 63 8.62 -16.24 9.80
C PRO A 63 9.96 -15.97 9.10
N VAL A 64 9.93 -15.43 7.88
CA VAL A 64 11.14 -15.07 7.13
C VAL A 64 11.89 -13.95 7.85
N LEU A 65 11.19 -12.89 8.25
CA LEU A 65 11.77 -11.75 8.96
C LEU A 65 12.33 -12.16 10.33
N THR A 66 11.64 -13.05 11.04
CA THR A 66 12.13 -13.65 12.29
C THR A 66 13.43 -14.42 12.06
N GLY A 67 13.51 -15.19 10.97
CA GLY A 67 14.73 -15.89 10.57
C GLY A 67 15.88 -14.95 10.24
N MET A 68 15.60 -13.89 9.48
CA MET A 68 16.59 -12.86 9.18
C MET A 68 17.07 -12.13 10.46
N ASP A 69 16.19 -11.88 11.42
CA ASP A 69 16.55 -11.25 12.71
C ASP A 69 17.50 -12.14 13.52
N LYS A 70 17.27 -13.45 13.54
CA LYS A 70 18.23 -14.40 14.12
C LYS A 70 19.57 -14.41 13.39
N ALA A 71 19.55 -14.24 12.06
CA ALA A 71 20.76 -14.28 11.23
C ALA A 71 21.60 -13.00 11.32
N ALA A 72 20.93 -11.86 11.46
CA ALA A 72 21.52 -10.55 11.63
C ALA A 72 20.65 -9.74 12.61
N PRO A 73 20.91 -9.91 13.92
CA PRO A 73 20.18 -9.21 14.97
C PRO A 73 20.31 -7.69 14.84
N VAL A 74 19.19 -6.98 15.00
CA VAL A 74 19.17 -5.50 14.94
C VAL A 74 19.95 -4.87 16.11
N ASP A 75 20.03 -5.56 17.24
CA ASP A 75 20.72 -5.12 18.45
C ASP A 75 22.25 -5.25 18.39
N GLY A 76 22.78 -5.74 17.26
CA GLY A 76 24.21 -5.93 17.05
C GLY A 76 24.81 -7.15 17.74
N THR A 77 23.98 -8.01 18.33
CA THR A 77 24.44 -9.30 18.86
C THR A 77 24.89 -10.24 17.74
N THR A 78 25.66 -11.28 18.10
CA THR A 78 26.13 -12.26 17.12
C THR A 78 24.96 -13.08 16.58
N GLY A 79 24.73 -12.99 15.28
CA GLY A 79 23.71 -13.77 14.59
C GLY A 79 24.09 -15.24 14.39
N THR A 80 23.07 -16.05 14.09
CA THR A 80 23.22 -17.46 13.74
C THR A 80 23.22 -17.63 12.22
N VAL A 81 24.23 -18.31 11.68
CA VAL A 81 24.29 -18.56 10.22
C VAL A 81 23.10 -19.42 9.79
N PRO A 82 22.25 -18.96 8.84
CA PRO A 82 21.15 -19.76 8.32
C PRO A 82 21.62 -21.00 7.60
N THR A 83 20.85 -22.08 7.70
CA THR A 83 21.04 -23.28 6.89
C THR A 83 20.59 -23.05 5.45
N ALA A 84 21.10 -23.86 4.52
CA ALA A 84 20.65 -23.82 3.11
C ALA A 84 19.15 -24.12 2.96
N ALA A 85 18.58 -24.96 3.83
CA ALA A 85 17.15 -25.27 3.82
C ALA A 85 16.31 -24.08 4.28
N GLU A 86 16.74 -23.35 5.31
CA GLU A 86 16.07 -22.12 5.75
C GLU A 86 16.08 -21.05 4.65
N LEU A 87 17.23 -20.84 4.01
CA LEU A 87 17.35 -19.88 2.91
C LEU A 87 16.48 -20.25 1.71
N ALA A 88 16.42 -21.53 1.35
CA ALA A 88 15.53 -22.00 0.28
C ALA A 88 14.05 -21.72 0.61
N GLY A 89 13.64 -21.96 1.86
CA GLY A 89 12.28 -21.64 2.32
C GLY A 89 11.99 -20.14 2.31
N TRP A 90 12.94 -19.30 2.74
CA TRP A 90 12.80 -17.85 2.66
C TRP A 90 12.64 -17.38 1.22
N ARG A 91 13.48 -17.90 0.32
CA ARG A 91 13.44 -17.59 -1.11
C ARG A 91 12.10 -17.97 -1.73
N GLU A 92 11.57 -19.15 -1.40
CA GLU A 92 10.26 -19.60 -1.88
C GLU A 92 9.16 -18.63 -1.46
N VAL A 93 9.11 -18.26 -0.18
CA VAL A 93 8.10 -17.34 0.36
C VAL A 93 8.20 -15.97 -0.31
N VAL A 94 9.37 -15.33 -0.32
CA VAL A 94 9.51 -13.98 -0.89
C VAL A 94 9.23 -13.97 -2.40
N THR A 95 9.62 -15.01 -3.13
CA THR A 95 9.33 -15.11 -4.57
C THR A 95 7.83 -15.29 -4.83
N ALA A 96 7.13 -16.07 -3.99
CA ALA A 96 5.68 -16.20 -4.08
C ALA A 96 4.98 -14.86 -3.82
N GLU A 97 5.46 -14.08 -2.84
CA GLU A 97 4.90 -12.77 -2.56
C GLU A 97 5.17 -11.76 -3.68
N VAL A 98 6.39 -11.71 -4.26
CA VAL A 98 6.68 -10.87 -5.44
C VAL A 98 5.64 -11.13 -6.54
N LYS A 99 5.38 -12.41 -6.87
CA LYS A 99 4.39 -12.79 -7.89
C LYS A 99 2.97 -12.34 -7.57
N ARG A 100 2.56 -12.36 -6.30
CA ARG A 100 1.21 -11.89 -5.90
C ARG A 100 1.02 -10.39 -6.19
N TYR A 101 2.09 -9.60 -6.10
CA TYR A 101 2.04 -8.16 -6.39
C TYR A 101 2.23 -7.83 -7.88
N GLU A 102 2.52 -8.79 -8.76
CA GLU A 102 2.56 -8.56 -10.21
C GLU A 102 1.17 -8.30 -10.79
N GLN A 103 0.13 -8.88 -10.18
CA GLN A 103 -1.26 -8.68 -10.59
C GLN A 103 -1.72 -7.28 -10.19
N THR A 104 -1.89 -6.40 -11.19
CA THR A 104 -2.21 -4.99 -10.94
C THR A 104 -3.48 -4.59 -11.69
N PRO A 105 -4.67 -4.77 -11.09
CA PRO A 105 -5.86 -4.07 -11.57
C PRO A 105 -5.62 -2.56 -11.50
N SER A 106 -6.01 -1.84 -12.56
CA SER A 106 -5.97 -0.38 -12.54
C SER A 106 -6.90 0.15 -11.44
N ALA A 107 -6.37 1.01 -10.58
CA ALA A 107 -7.05 1.57 -9.41
C ALA A 107 -6.89 3.09 -9.33
N GLY A 108 -7.56 3.73 -8.37
CA GLY A 108 -7.22 5.08 -7.94
C GLY A 108 -5.75 5.25 -7.53
N ASN A 109 -5.23 6.48 -7.66
CA ASN A 109 -3.81 6.79 -7.46
C ASN A 109 -3.26 6.34 -6.10
N GLY A 110 -4.02 6.54 -5.01
CA GLY A 110 -3.60 6.14 -3.67
C GLY A 110 -3.40 4.63 -3.52
N VAL A 111 -4.29 3.83 -4.13
CA VAL A 111 -4.18 2.36 -4.16
C VAL A 111 -2.95 1.93 -4.96
N ASN A 112 -2.70 2.56 -6.11
CA ASN A 112 -1.53 2.25 -6.94
C ASN A 112 -0.22 2.59 -6.23
N VAL A 113 -0.17 3.72 -5.50
CA VAL A 113 0.99 4.12 -4.70
C VAL A 113 1.24 3.08 -3.60
N ALA A 114 0.23 2.78 -2.77
CA ALA A 114 0.38 1.79 -1.70
C ALA A 114 0.83 0.42 -2.24
N ARG A 115 0.17 -0.09 -3.29
CA ARG A 115 0.49 -1.39 -3.90
C ARG A 115 1.90 -1.43 -4.48
N THR A 116 2.29 -0.38 -5.22
CA THR A 116 3.62 -0.33 -5.85
C THR A 116 4.72 -0.24 -4.81
N SER A 117 4.51 0.54 -3.73
CA SER A 117 5.45 0.62 -2.62
C SER A 117 5.55 -0.69 -1.84
N MET A 118 4.43 -1.39 -1.61
CA MET A 118 4.45 -2.73 -1.02
C MET A 118 5.21 -3.73 -1.88
N ARG A 119 4.96 -3.73 -3.20
CA ARG A 119 5.72 -4.56 -4.15
C ARG A 119 7.22 -4.29 -4.06
N ALA A 120 7.61 -3.02 -4.09
CA ALA A 120 9.02 -2.63 -3.99
C ALA A 120 9.66 -3.11 -2.68
N ALA A 121 8.94 -3.04 -1.56
CA ALA A 121 9.42 -3.58 -0.28
C ALA A 121 9.63 -5.10 -0.34
N VAL A 122 8.70 -5.85 -0.93
CA VAL A 122 8.82 -7.32 -1.07
C VAL A 122 9.97 -7.70 -2.01
N GLU A 123 10.15 -6.98 -3.12
CA GLU A 123 11.30 -7.14 -4.01
C GLU A 123 12.62 -6.87 -3.28
N GLN A 124 12.67 -5.83 -2.45
CA GLN A 124 13.83 -5.53 -1.61
C GLN A 124 14.11 -6.65 -0.59
N LEU A 125 13.10 -7.30 -0.02
CA LEU A 125 13.28 -8.47 0.84
C LEU A 125 13.82 -9.68 0.06
N ALA A 126 13.38 -9.89 -1.19
CA ALA A 126 13.94 -10.95 -2.04
C ALA A 126 15.44 -10.73 -2.31
N LEU A 127 15.86 -9.49 -2.52
CA LEU A 127 17.28 -9.14 -2.63
C LEU A 127 18.05 -9.40 -1.32
N ALA A 128 17.44 -9.11 -0.16
CA ALA A 128 18.05 -9.42 1.14
C ALA A 128 18.27 -10.93 1.32
N VAL A 129 17.31 -11.77 0.90
CA VAL A 129 17.48 -13.24 0.90
C VAL A 129 18.66 -13.65 0.02
N GLY A 130 18.76 -13.13 -1.21
CA GLY A 130 19.89 -13.43 -2.11
C GLY A 130 21.25 -13.01 -1.54
N ALA A 131 21.29 -11.92 -0.76
CA ALA A 131 22.50 -11.49 -0.06
C ALA A 131 22.89 -12.46 1.06
N PHE A 132 21.92 -12.99 1.84
CA PHE A 132 22.20 -14.05 2.81
C PHE A 132 22.70 -15.34 2.15
N GLU A 133 22.11 -15.75 1.02
CA GLU A 133 22.58 -16.91 0.25
C GLU A 133 24.03 -16.72 -0.20
N SER A 134 24.37 -15.53 -0.70
CA SER A 134 25.74 -15.18 -1.09
C SER A 134 26.69 -15.17 0.12
N ALA A 135 26.23 -14.71 1.29
CA ALA A 135 27.02 -14.68 2.51
C ALA A 135 27.39 -16.08 2.99
N VAL A 136 26.46 -17.04 2.96
CA VAL A 136 26.71 -18.44 3.39
C VAL A 136 27.76 -19.12 2.51
N ALA A 137 27.81 -18.78 1.21
CA ALA A 137 28.82 -19.30 0.29
C ALA A 137 30.21 -18.64 0.45
N ALA A 138 30.32 -17.52 1.16
CA ALA A 138 31.56 -16.75 1.29
C ALA A 138 32.41 -17.16 2.51
N SER A 139 33.71 -16.88 2.42
CA SER A 139 34.63 -16.92 3.56
C SER A 139 34.71 -15.56 4.27
N ASP A 140 35.19 -15.56 5.51
CA ASP A 140 35.48 -14.30 6.22
C ASP A 140 36.69 -13.57 5.59
N PRO A 141 36.71 -12.21 5.61
CA PRO A 141 35.74 -11.29 6.21
C PRO A 141 34.55 -10.93 5.29
N LEU A 142 34.52 -11.44 4.05
CA LEU A 142 33.49 -11.10 3.07
C LEU A 142 32.09 -11.53 3.52
N ARG A 143 31.97 -12.71 4.16
CA ARG A 143 30.71 -13.20 4.76
C ARG A 143 30.09 -12.15 5.68
N GLY A 144 30.85 -11.64 6.66
CA GLY A 144 30.36 -10.62 7.59
C GLY A 144 29.86 -9.35 6.89
N ARG A 145 30.57 -8.90 5.85
CA ARG A 145 30.13 -7.75 5.04
C ARG A 145 28.82 -8.01 4.29
N LEU A 146 28.66 -9.21 3.72
CA LEU A 146 27.42 -9.58 3.01
C LEU A 146 26.23 -9.73 3.97
N VAL A 147 26.43 -10.29 5.16
CA VAL A 147 25.41 -10.31 6.22
C VAL A 147 24.98 -8.90 6.62
N GLY A 148 25.94 -7.99 6.80
CA GLY A 148 25.65 -6.58 7.10
C GLY A 148 24.80 -5.92 6.00
N LEU A 149 25.19 -6.07 4.74
CA LEU A 149 24.42 -5.56 3.60
C LEU A 149 23.01 -6.17 3.50
N ALA A 150 22.87 -7.47 3.79
CA ALA A 150 21.57 -8.13 3.84
C ALA A 150 20.66 -7.52 4.93
N ALA A 151 21.22 -7.22 6.11
CA ALA A 151 20.50 -6.58 7.21
C ALA A 151 20.08 -5.13 6.89
N GLU A 152 20.94 -4.37 6.23
CA GLU A 152 20.61 -3.02 5.73
C GLU A 152 19.49 -3.07 4.68
N GLN A 153 19.54 -4.05 3.78
CA GLN A 153 18.51 -4.27 2.77
C GLN A 153 17.16 -4.64 3.40
N ARG A 154 17.16 -5.54 4.40
CA ARG A 154 15.96 -5.85 5.20
C ARG A 154 15.39 -4.58 5.84
N THR A 155 16.24 -3.78 6.49
CA THR A 155 15.82 -2.55 7.17
C THR A 155 15.20 -1.55 6.18
N THR A 156 15.80 -1.39 5.00
CA THR A 156 15.26 -0.53 3.94
C THR A 156 13.90 -1.03 3.47
N ALA A 157 13.74 -2.34 3.25
CA ALA A 157 12.47 -2.93 2.88
C ALA A 157 11.37 -2.71 3.92
N LEU A 158 11.68 -2.86 5.20
CA LEU A 158 10.73 -2.63 6.30
C LEU A 158 10.27 -1.16 6.37
N ARG A 159 11.18 -0.21 6.13
CA ARG A 159 10.84 1.22 6.03
C ARG A 159 9.93 1.51 4.83
N THR A 160 10.25 0.94 3.67
CA THR A 160 9.44 1.06 2.46
C THR A 160 8.03 0.50 2.68
N TRP A 161 7.94 -0.68 3.31
CA TRP A 161 6.67 -1.29 3.68
C TRP A 161 5.87 -0.42 4.66
N SER A 162 6.52 0.13 5.70
CA SER A 162 5.85 0.97 6.69
C SER A 162 5.22 2.22 6.06
N ALA A 163 5.91 2.87 5.13
CA ALA A 163 5.34 4.01 4.39
C ALA A 163 4.13 3.58 3.54
N ALA A 164 4.22 2.43 2.89
CA ALA A 164 3.12 1.88 2.09
C ALA A 164 1.91 1.48 2.95
N ALA A 165 2.16 0.92 4.14
CA ALA A 165 1.13 0.55 5.10
C ALA A 165 0.41 1.78 5.66
N LEU A 166 1.12 2.88 5.93
CA LEU A 166 0.51 4.16 6.30
C LEU A 166 -0.37 4.72 5.17
N GLN A 167 0.09 4.66 3.92
CA GLN A 167 -0.74 5.06 2.78
C GLN A 167 -2.00 4.18 2.67
N LEU A 168 -1.86 2.87 2.94
CA LEU A 168 -2.99 1.94 2.94
C LEU A 168 -3.99 2.23 4.08
N ASP A 169 -3.50 2.64 5.24
CA ASP A 169 -4.33 3.08 6.37
C ASP A 169 -5.17 4.30 5.98
N VAL A 170 -4.55 5.34 5.42
CA VAL A 170 -5.24 6.55 4.96
C VAL A 170 -6.36 6.23 3.96
N ILE A 171 -6.05 5.50 2.89
CA ILE A 171 -7.08 5.15 1.89
C ILE A 171 -8.10 4.14 2.44
N GLY A 172 -7.74 3.36 3.46
CA GLY A 172 -8.64 2.45 4.17
C GLY A 172 -9.69 3.22 4.96
N ILE A 173 -9.29 4.26 5.70
CA ILE A 173 -10.19 5.16 6.41
C ILE A 173 -11.12 5.87 5.42
N ASP A 174 -10.57 6.45 4.35
CA ASP A 174 -11.35 7.16 3.31
C ASP A 174 -12.38 6.24 2.64
N ALA A 175 -12.05 4.95 2.48
CA ALA A 175 -12.94 3.92 1.94
C ALA A 175 -13.91 3.32 2.96
N GLY A 176 -13.96 3.83 4.20
CA GLY A 176 -14.83 3.35 5.28
C GLY A 176 -14.45 1.96 5.81
N LYS A 177 -13.19 1.53 5.64
CA LYS A 177 -12.66 0.25 6.14
C LYS A 177 -12.05 0.34 7.54
N GLY A 178 -11.87 1.56 8.06
CA GLY A 178 -11.21 1.82 9.35
C GLY A 178 -9.68 1.68 9.26
N HIS A 179 -9.03 1.62 10.43
CA HIS A 179 -7.57 1.49 10.51
C HIS A 179 -7.07 0.13 10.00
N VAL A 180 -5.92 0.16 9.31
CA VAL A 180 -5.27 -0.98 8.67
C VAL A 180 -3.88 -1.21 9.27
N HIS A 181 -3.79 -2.12 10.25
CA HIS A 181 -2.53 -2.49 10.87
C HIS A 181 -1.84 -3.66 10.13
N VAL A 182 -1.06 -3.34 9.09
CA VAL A 182 -0.34 -4.35 8.29
C VAL A 182 1.17 -4.26 8.40
N GLN A 183 1.70 -3.67 9.46
CA GLN A 183 3.13 -3.47 9.67
C GLN A 183 3.87 -4.81 9.74
N LEU A 184 5.04 -4.87 9.11
CA LEU A 184 5.95 -6.01 9.22
C LEU A 184 6.74 -5.93 10.54
N PRO A 185 7.05 -7.07 11.17
CA PRO A 185 7.88 -7.09 12.37
C PRO A 185 9.30 -6.62 12.06
N SER A 186 9.79 -5.65 12.84
CA SER A 186 11.14 -5.08 12.69
C SER A 186 12.19 -5.65 13.65
N GLY A 187 11.85 -6.71 14.39
CA GLY A 187 12.72 -7.36 15.38
C GLY A 187 12.34 -7.01 16.82
N ALA A 188 12.94 -7.71 17.80
CA ALA A 188 12.70 -7.43 19.21
C ALA A 188 13.20 -6.02 19.59
N GLY A 189 12.35 -5.18 20.19
CA GLY A 189 12.73 -3.88 20.75
C GLY A 189 12.42 -2.64 19.91
N THR A 190 11.92 -2.78 18.68
CA THR A 190 11.26 -1.66 18.00
C THR A 190 9.83 -1.57 18.51
N ALA A 191 9.50 -0.49 19.23
CA ALA A 191 8.14 -0.27 19.69
C ALA A 191 7.17 -0.37 18.49
N PRO A 192 6.06 -1.12 18.60
CA PRO A 192 5.02 -1.02 17.59
C PRO A 192 4.61 0.45 17.49
N ILE A 193 4.57 0.99 16.27
CA ILE A 193 3.68 2.13 16.02
C ILE A 193 2.30 1.60 16.38
N ASP A 194 1.67 2.23 17.37
CA ASP A 194 0.47 1.79 18.07
C ASP A 194 -0.38 0.79 17.27
N SER A 195 -0.36 -0.46 17.73
CA SER A 195 -1.10 -1.57 17.13
C SER A 195 -2.41 -1.85 17.86
N GLU A 196 -2.79 -1.02 18.84
CA GLU A 196 -4.09 -1.14 19.49
C GLU A 196 -5.21 -0.56 18.60
N PRO A 197 -6.40 -1.18 18.59
CA PRO A 197 -7.58 -0.55 18.04
C PRO A 197 -7.91 0.72 18.84
N GLU A 198 -7.92 1.87 18.18
CA GLU A 198 -8.46 3.13 18.74
C GLU A 198 -9.87 2.87 19.30
N GLY A 199 -10.04 3.02 20.63
CA GLY A 199 -11.30 2.79 21.35
C GLY A 199 -11.30 1.66 22.40
N SER A 200 -10.17 0.98 22.64
CA SER A 200 -9.97 0.04 23.76
C SER A 200 -9.86 0.73 25.13
N GLY A 201 -9.66 2.06 25.13
CA GLY A 201 -9.67 2.89 26.33
C GLY A 201 -11.04 2.87 26.99
N THR A 202 -11.15 2.10 28.07
CA THR A 202 -12.27 2.21 29.00
C THR A 202 -12.37 3.65 29.48
N ARG A 203 -13.53 4.28 29.25
CA ARG A 203 -13.92 5.51 29.96
C ARG A 203 -14.21 5.18 31.42
#